data_AF-A0A0S8JKI6-F1
#
_entry.id   AF-A0A0S8JKI6-F1
#
_cell.length_a   1.000
_cell.length_b   1.000
_cell.length_c   1.000
_cell.angle_alpha   90.00
_cell.angle_beta   90.00
_cell.angle_gamma   90.00
#
_symmetry.space_group_name_H-M   'P 1'
#
loop_
_entity.id
_entity.type
_entity.pdbx_description
1 polymer ?
#
loop_
_entity_poly.entity_id
_entity_poly.type
_entity_poly.pdbx_seq_one_letter_code
_entity_poly.pdbx_strand_id
1 'polypeptide(L)'
;DLLALTAADEAVPAIAALLSESDAKMRERARWTLERIPGKASSKALLAALPSASVDFRRDLILTLGQKRASEAVEALLAEAYSSNDVVRTAAIKALARIGDERAREAIEDFYQEGDDPQRLVAIDSYLRVADSLAARGENEAAVDMYQTVLEMTTYEPGRCAALIGLGKSASAGSLWQILGAVGEPSLKIRNAAADALISMKVEGVNQRLADAMQEAQPPVKAALLRVLAAREAPQAGELLKAASHDSNAEVRVTALDLLGGLDDPSLEPMLLEAAKEGSPQVREVALRSYLKIADARLRDDQKEQALVMYHHALDLASDRNAQESALEGIRSIASPESLSRVEKLMHEQWSLRNEAAKAYVAIVATIAKEGNSQEAIDRLTTLVAETRSPDVATLAIGELRKLGADTKGLSGKAGFITHWHLVGPFPVNDDNPWDKSWFPEEKIDFEQEEEVADRTVRWKEFDTEHPQGKVNLDTLFTPKDNVAAYAYAEIDAPRDRDVHLRVGSDDGVICWLNGKRLHANNASRGWEPDQDTVEAQLKAGVNRLLVKIIQGGGEWSFSVRVANRQNRPIDLTRWSEGPR
;
A
#
# COMPACT_ATOMS: atom_id res chain seq x y z
N ASP A 1 -10.21 29.48 37.16
CA ASP A 1 -9.78 28.10 36.87
C ASP A 1 -10.33 27.09 37.87
N LEU A 2 -10.05 27.21 39.18
CA LEU A 2 -10.62 26.32 40.21
C LEU A 2 -12.17 26.33 40.27
N LEU A 3 -12.82 27.50 40.17
CA LEU A 3 -14.29 27.60 40.11
C LEU A 3 -14.88 26.94 38.86
N ALA A 4 -14.19 27.00 37.72
CA ALA A 4 -14.66 26.37 36.48
C ALA A 4 -14.63 24.83 36.54
N LEU A 5 -14.01 24.24 37.57
CA LEU A 5 -13.91 22.80 37.79
C LEU A 5 -14.79 22.31 38.96
N THR A 6 -15.33 23.21 39.78
CA THR A 6 -16.00 22.88 41.05
C THR A 6 -17.32 23.62 41.28
N ALA A 7 -17.67 24.62 40.46
CA ALA A 7 -18.87 25.42 40.65
C ALA A 7 -20.14 24.64 40.31
N ALA A 8 -21.10 24.70 41.24
CA ALA A 8 -22.46 24.22 41.09
C ALA A 8 -23.43 25.42 40.94
N ASP A 9 -24.73 25.14 40.80
CA ASP A 9 -25.77 26.15 40.50
C ASP A 9 -25.79 27.33 41.49
N GLU A 10 -25.34 27.13 42.73
CA GLU A 10 -25.28 28.16 43.77
C GLU A 10 -24.31 29.30 43.44
N ALA A 11 -23.28 29.04 42.63
CA ALA A 11 -22.31 30.05 42.23
C ALA A 11 -22.77 30.89 41.02
N VAL A 12 -23.84 30.48 40.32
CA VAL A 12 -24.30 31.12 39.09
C VAL A 12 -24.60 32.60 39.27
N PRO A 13 -25.32 33.08 40.31
CA PRO A 13 -25.60 34.50 40.46
C PRO A 13 -24.35 35.37 40.59
N ALA A 14 -23.36 34.90 41.35
CA ALA A 14 -22.10 35.63 41.54
C ALA A 14 -21.27 35.69 40.26
N ILE A 15 -21.26 34.59 39.48
CA ILE A 15 -20.56 34.54 38.19
C ILE A 15 -21.31 35.35 37.13
N ALA A 16 -22.65 35.36 37.14
CA ALA A 16 -23.48 36.12 36.22
C ALA A 16 -23.23 37.63 36.32
N ALA A 17 -23.02 38.15 37.53
CA ALA A 17 -22.70 39.56 37.74
C ALA A 17 -21.41 39.99 36.99
N LEU A 18 -20.47 39.07 36.81
CA LEU A 18 -19.21 39.31 36.11
C LEU A 18 -19.37 39.40 34.58
N LEU A 19 -20.53 39.04 34.02
CA LEU A 19 -20.81 39.17 32.58
C LEU A 19 -20.99 40.62 32.14
N SER A 20 -21.28 41.55 33.07
CA SER A 20 -21.48 42.97 32.80
C SER A 20 -20.27 43.84 33.16
N GLU A 21 -19.19 43.24 33.68
CA GLU A 21 -17.98 43.95 34.07
C GLU A 21 -17.29 44.62 32.88
N SER A 22 -16.59 45.73 33.08
CA SER A 22 -15.91 46.45 31.98
C SER A 22 -14.66 45.71 31.45
N ASP A 23 -14.01 44.91 32.30
CA ASP A 23 -12.85 44.09 31.91
C ASP A 23 -13.29 42.90 31.03
N ALA A 24 -12.87 42.93 29.77
CA ALA A 24 -13.15 41.88 28.80
C ALA A 24 -12.62 40.50 29.24
N LYS A 25 -11.45 40.43 29.91
CA LYS A 25 -10.91 39.16 30.40
C LYS A 25 -11.78 38.58 31.49
N MET A 26 -12.37 39.43 32.34
CA MET A 26 -13.25 39.01 33.41
C MET A 26 -14.57 38.48 32.86
N ARG A 27 -15.16 39.17 31.88
CA ARG A 27 -16.38 38.72 31.19
C ARG A 27 -16.19 37.37 30.48
N GLU A 28 -15.08 37.19 29.75
CA GLU A 28 -14.77 35.91 29.07
C GLU A 28 -14.59 34.76 30.06
N ARG A 29 -13.88 35.00 31.17
CA ARG A 29 -13.73 34.00 32.24
C ARG A 29 -15.08 33.63 32.85
N ALA A 30 -15.96 34.60 33.06
CA ALA A 30 -17.31 34.36 33.57
C ALA A 30 -18.12 33.51 32.58
N ARG A 31 -18.10 33.84 31.28
CA ARG A 31 -18.74 33.06 30.22
C ARG A 31 -18.24 31.61 30.18
N TRP A 32 -16.93 31.38 30.12
CA TRP A 32 -16.35 30.02 30.13
C TRP A 32 -16.68 29.23 31.40
N THR A 33 -16.75 29.91 32.54
CA THR A 33 -17.15 29.27 33.80
C THR A 33 -18.61 28.83 33.71
N LEU A 34 -19.51 29.70 33.26
CA LEU A 34 -20.94 29.37 33.09
C LEU A 34 -21.19 28.31 32.01
N GLU A 35 -20.37 28.26 30.95
CA GLU A 35 -20.43 27.20 29.94
C GLU A 35 -20.34 25.81 30.57
N ARG A 36 -19.41 25.64 31.51
CA ARG A 36 -19.06 24.37 32.16
C ARG A 36 -20.02 23.99 33.29
N ILE A 37 -20.76 24.95 33.87
CA ILE A 37 -21.77 24.67 34.90
C ILE A 37 -23.00 24.04 34.21
N PRO A 38 -23.34 22.76 34.48
CA PRO A 38 -24.50 22.13 33.89
C PRO A 38 -25.80 22.79 34.38
N GLY A 39 -26.91 22.58 33.67
CA GLY A 39 -28.23 23.01 34.12
C GLY A 39 -28.69 24.37 33.58
N LYS A 40 -29.96 24.69 33.87
CA LYS A 40 -30.68 25.83 33.27
C LYS A 40 -30.33 27.18 33.91
N ALA A 41 -29.82 27.17 35.15
CA ALA A 41 -29.49 28.42 35.86
C ALA A 41 -28.39 29.19 35.12
N SER A 42 -27.32 28.50 34.72
CA SER A 42 -26.20 29.10 33.98
C SER A 42 -26.62 29.59 32.59
N SER A 43 -27.46 28.83 31.87
CA SER A 43 -28.02 29.26 30.59
C SER A 43 -28.90 30.51 30.71
N LYS A 44 -29.76 30.59 31.74
CA LYS A 44 -30.58 31.78 32.01
C LYS A 44 -29.73 33.01 32.32
N ALA A 45 -28.63 32.84 33.05
CA ALA A 45 -27.68 33.92 33.32
C ALA A 45 -27.03 34.44 32.03
N LEU A 46 -26.59 33.53 31.15
CA LEU A 46 -26.03 33.90 29.84
C LEU A 46 -27.07 34.62 28.96
N LEU A 47 -28.32 34.14 28.95
CA LEU A 47 -29.44 34.78 28.23
C LEU A 47 -29.70 36.21 28.72
N ALA A 48 -29.71 36.43 30.03
CA ALA A 48 -29.95 37.75 30.62
C ALA A 48 -28.88 38.78 30.24
N ALA A 49 -27.67 38.35 29.89
CA ALA A 49 -26.57 39.23 29.51
C ALA A 49 -26.63 39.70 28.03
N LEU A 50 -27.34 38.97 27.15
CA LEU A 50 -27.39 39.24 25.71
C LEU A 50 -27.75 40.69 25.33
N PRO A 51 -28.81 41.32 25.90
CA PRO A 51 -29.24 42.64 25.45
C PRO A 51 -28.19 43.73 25.66
N SER A 52 -27.40 43.60 26.73
CA SER A 52 -26.36 44.56 27.13
C SER A 52 -24.98 44.31 26.53
N ALA A 53 -24.79 43.17 25.85
CA ALA A 53 -23.48 42.77 25.35
C ALA A 53 -23.10 43.50 24.05
N SER A 54 -21.80 43.81 23.89
CA SER A 54 -21.22 44.25 22.61
C SER A 54 -21.38 43.18 21.54
N VAL A 55 -21.26 43.52 20.25
CA VAL A 55 -21.42 42.58 19.13
C VAL A 55 -20.56 41.31 19.30
N ASP A 56 -19.27 41.47 19.58
CA ASP A 56 -18.35 40.33 19.76
C ASP A 56 -18.71 39.48 20.98
N PHE A 57 -19.01 40.12 22.11
CA PHE A 57 -19.35 39.39 23.32
C PHE A 57 -20.73 38.71 23.21
N ARG A 58 -21.68 39.34 22.53
CA ARG A 58 -22.99 38.78 22.21
C ARG A 58 -22.86 37.54 21.34
N ARG A 59 -22.04 37.59 20.27
CA ARG A 59 -21.67 36.41 19.46
C ARG A 59 -21.17 35.28 20.37
N ASP A 60 -20.26 35.58 21.28
CA ASP A 60 -19.64 34.55 22.14
C ASP A 60 -20.64 33.98 23.16
N LEU A 61 -21.51 34.80 23.75
CA LEU A 61 -22.63 34.35 24.59
C LEU A 61 -23.59 33.44 23.83
N ILE A 62 -23.97 33.81 22.61
CA ILE A 62 -24.85 33.02 21.72
C ILE A 62 -24.22 31.65 21.42
N LEU A 63 -22.95 31.63 20.99
CA LEU A 63 -22.23 30.38 20.71
C LEU A 63 -22.11 29.49 21.95
N THR A 64 -21.97 30.11 23.14
CA THR A 64 -21.95 29.40 24.43
C THR A 64 -23.30 28.74 24.72
N LEU A 65 -24.41 29.45 24.52
CA LEU A 65 -25.76 28.90 24.70
C LEU A 65 -26.00 27.69 23.78
N GLY A 66 -25.53 27.77 22.53
CA GLY A 66 -25.53 26.64 21.60
C GLY A 66 -24.68 25.47 22.07
N GLN A 67 -23.46 25.72 22.56
CA GLN A 67 -22.56 24.69 23.10
C GLN A 67 -23.17 23.95 24.30
N LYS A 68 -23.91 24.68 25.13
CA LYS A 68 -24.66 24.11 26.27
C LYS A 68 -25.94 23.36 25.86
N ARG A 69 -26.36 23.46 24.59
CA ARG A 69 -27.65 22.96 24.09
C ARG A 69 -28.84 23.48 24.92
N ALA A 70 -28.82 24.77 25.26
CA ALA A 70 -29.81 25.39 26.14
C ALA A 70 -31.18 25.55 25.43
N SER A 71 -32.13 24.63 25.65
CA SER A 71 -33.44 24.68 25.00
C SER A 71 -34.30 25.88 25.41
N GLU A 72 -34.11 26.40 26.63
CA GLU A 72 -34.72 27.67 27.06
C GLU A 72 -34.23 28.90 26.30
N ALA A 73 -33.13 28.79 25.54
CA ALA A 73 -32.57 29.90 24.76
C ALA A 73 -33.21 30.05 23.37
N VAL A 74 -33.97 29.06 22.90
CA VAL A 74 -34.42 28.98 21.50
C VAL A 74 -35.15 30.25 21.05
N GLU A 75 -36.13 30.73 21.82
CA GLU A 75 -36.89 31.95 21.47
C GLU A 75 -36.01 33.20 21.35
N ALA A 76 -35.07 33.37 22.28
CA ALA A 76 -34.14 34.50 22.24
C ALA A 76 -33.16 34.39 21.07
N LEU A 77 -32.69 33.18 20.76
CA LEU A 77 -31.79 32.93 19.64
C LEU A 77 -32.49 33.07 18.29
N LEU A 78 -33.78 32.74 18.18
CA LEU A 78 -34.59 33.01 16.99
C LEU A 78 -34.67 34.51 16.71
N ALA A 79 -34.83 35.35 17.75
CA ALA A 79 -34.79 36.81 17.56
C ALA A 79 -33.40 37.29 17.07
N GLU A 80 -32.31 36.74 17.61
CA GLU A 80 -30.94 37.09 17.18
C GLU A 80 -30.61 36.55 15.77
N ALA A 81 -31.33 35.53 15.29
CA ALA A 81 -31.21 35.00 13.93
C ALA A 81 -31.74 35.95 12.84
N TYR A 82 -32.44 37.03 13.23
CA TYR A 82 -32.84 38.12 12.34
C TYR A 82 -32.10 39.44 12.65
N SER A 83 -30.97 39.36 13.36
CA SER A 83 -30.15 40.54 13.66
C SER A 83 -29.63 41.19 12.37
N SER A 84 -29.64 42.53 12.35
CA SER A 84 -29.02 43.32 11.28
C SER A 84 -27.50 43.20 11.26
N ASN A 85 -26.89 42.61 12.29
CA ASN A 85 -25.47 42.33 12.35
C ASN A 85 -25.17 40.88 11.94
N ASP A 86 -24.45 40.71 10.83
CA ASP A 86 -24.13 39.39 10.25
C ASP A 86 -23.38 38.45 11.20
N VAL A 87 -22.51 39.00 12.05
CA VAL A 87 -21.73 38.20 13.02
C VAL A 87 -22.66 37.58 14.07
N VAL A 88 -23.63 38.37 14.56
CA VAL A 88 -24.63 37.93 15.53
C VAL A 88 -25.61 36.96 14.88
N ARG A 89 -26.11 37.30 13.68
CA ARG A 89 -27.02 36.46 12.90
C ARG A 89 -26.43 35.07 12.64
N THR A 90 -25.20 35.01 12.12
CA THR A 90 -24.49 33.75 11.86
C THR A 90 -24.26 32.92 13.14
N ALA A 91 -23.96 33.59 14.26
CA ALA A 91 -23.78 32.90 15.54
C ALA A 91 -25.10 32.30 16.06
N ALA A 92 -26.21 33.02 15.92
CA ALA A 92 -27.53 32.55 16.33
C ALA A 92 -27.94 31.30 15.55
N ILE A 93 -27.76 31.29 14.22
CA ILE A 93 -28.00 30.12 13.36
C ILE A 93 -27.18 28.91 13.82
N LYS A 94 -25.87 29.08 14.04
CA LYS A 94 -25.00 28.00 14.54
C LYS A 94 -25.41 27.51 15.94
N ALA A 95 -25.85 28.41 16.81
CA ALA A 95 -26.27 28.07 18.17
C ALA A 95 -27.59 27.29 18.16
N LEU A 96 -28.58 27.74 17.40
CA LEU A 96 -29.85 27.05 17.18
C LEU A 96 -29.63 25.64 16.62
N ALA A 97 -28.75 25.49 15.64
CA ALA A 97 -28.41 24.19 15.07
C ALA A 97 -27.76 23.22 16.07
N ARG A 98 -26.93 23.73 17.00
CA ARG A 98 -26.34 22.92 18.07
C ARG A 98 -27.35 22.50 19.13
N ILE A 99 -28.35 23.32 19.40
CA ILE A 99 -29.49 22.95 20.25
C ILE A 99 -30.31 21.86 19.53
N GLY A 100 -30.47 22.00 18.22
CA GLY A 100 -31.12 21.01 17.36
C GLY A 100 -32.64 20.97 17.56
N ASP A 101 -33.26 22.14 17.75
CA ASP A 101 -34.71 22.34 17.86
C ASP A 101 -35.31 22.66 16.49
N GLU A 102 -36.44 22.03 16.14
CA GLU A 102 -37.09 22.17 14.82
C GLU A 102 -37.56 23.61 14.55
N ARG A 103 -37.88 24.38 15.59
CA ARG A 103 -38.28 25.80 15.45
C ARG A 103 -37.22 26.66 14.75
N ALA A 104 -35.97 26.21 14.70
CA ALA A 104 -34.90 26.89 13.98
C ALA A 104 -35.02 26.80 12.45
N ARG A 105 -35.85 25.90 11.93
CA ARG A 105 -35.94 25.58 10.50
C ARG A 105 -36.12 26.82 9.62
N GLU A 106 -37.20 27.57 9.84
CA GLU A 106 -37.56 28.75 9.03
C GLU A 106 -36.43 29.79 9.06
N ALA A 107 -35.87 30.07 10.24
CA ALA A 107 -34.76 31.01 10.37
C ALA A 107 -33.49 30.56 9.61
N ILE A 108 -33.22 29.24 9.52
CA ILE A 108 -32.09 28.71 8.75
C ILE A 108 -32.37 28.81 7.24
N GLU A 109 -33.61 28.56 6.81
CA GLU A 109 -34.02 28.68 5.41
C GLU A 109 -33.92 30.13 4.92
N ASP A 110 -34.45 31.08 5.69
CA ASP A 110 -34.34 32.51 5.40
C ASP A 110 -32.87 32.94 5.34
N PHE A 111 -32.05 32.49 6.30
CA PHE A 111 -30.61 32.74 6.31
C PHE A 111 -29.88 32.18 5.08
N TYR A 112 -30.33 31.05 4.52
CA TYR A 112 -29.81 30.51 3.27
C TYR A 112 -30.19 31.37 2.06
N GLN A 113 -31.45 31.81 1.98
CA GLN A 113 -31.96 32.59 0.84
C GLN A 113 -31.31 33.97 0.77
N GLU A 114 -31.17 34.65 1.91
CA GLU A 114 -30.61 35.99 2.01
C GLU A 114 -29.08 36.01 2.00
N GLY A 115 -28.44 34.88 2.29
CA GLY A 115 -27.01 34.80 2.52
C GLY A 115 -26.15 34.70 1.25
N ASP A 116 -24.87 35.08 1.40
CA ASP A 116 -23.81 34.81 0.43
C ASP A 116 -23.34 33.34 0.46
N ASP A 117 -22.39 32.97 -0.40
CA ASP A 117 -21.93 31.57 -0.49
C ASP A 117 -21.38 31.02 0.85
N PRO A 118 -20.53 31.73 1.61
CA PRO A 118 -20.16 31.31 2.97
C PRO A 118 -21.33 31.12 3.92
N GLN A 119 -22.31 32.04 3.92
CA GLN A 119 -23.49 31.95 4.78
C GLN A 119 -24.39 30.78 4.39
N ARG A 120 -24.56 30.52 3.09
CA ARG A 120 -25.29 29.36 2.57
C ARG A 120 -24.68 28.04 3.03
N LEU A 121 -23.35 27.93 3.05
CA LEU A 121 -22.66 26.75 3.58
C LEU A 121 -22.91 26.57 5.08
N VAL A 122 -22.93 27.66 5.85
CA VAL A 122 -23.30 27.63 7.27
C VAL A 122 -24.75 27.19 7.46
N ALA A 123 -25.66 27.68 6.62
CA ALA A 123 -27.07 27.30 6.68
C ALA A 123 -27.23 25.79 6.41
N ILE A 124 -26.58 25.25 5.38
CA ILE A 124 -26.62 23.81 5.05
C ILE A 124 -26.09 22.96 6.22
N ASP A 125 -24.91 23.29 6.78
CA ASP A 125 -24.37 22.58 7.96
C ASP A 125 -25.31 22.68 9.17
N SER A 126 -25.92 23.85 9.37
CA SER A 126 -26.86 24.10 10.47
C SER A 126 -28.13 23.28 10.31
N TYR A 127 -28.68 23.23 9.11
CA TYR A 127 -29.89 22.49 8.77
C TYR A 127 -29.68 20.97 8.96
N LEU A 128 -28.56 20.44 8.47
CA LEU A 128 -28.17 19.04 8.65
C LEU A 128 -28.00 18.67 10.13
N ARG A 129 -27.42 19.54 10.95
CA ARG A 129 -27.28 19.30 12.40
C ARG A 129 -28.62 19.23 13.13
N VAL A 130 -29.60 20.05 12.74
CA VAL A 130 -30.95 19.97 13.30
C VAL A 130 -31.59 18.64 12.90
N ALA A 131 -31.49 18.25 11.64
CA ALA A 131 -31.99 16.97 11.15
C ALA A 131 -31.34 15.77 11.88
N ASP A 132 -30.02 15.79 12.09
CA ASP A 132 -29.28 14.77 12.87
C ASP A 132 -29.78 14.71 14.32
N SER A 133 -30.06 15.85 14.95
CA SER A 133 -30.59 15.94 16.31
C SER A 133 -32.00 15.36 16.42
N LEU A 134 -32.87 15.65 15.45
CA LEU A 134 -34.22 15.10 15.37
C LEU A 134 -34.18 13.57 15.18
N ALA A 135 -33.36 13.09 14.25
CA ALA A 135 -33.17 11.65 14.05
C ALA A 135 -32.65 10.94 15.31
N ALA A 136 -31.70 11.55 16.02
CA ALA A 136 -31.18 11.01 17.28
C ALA A 136 -32.23 10.94 18.41
N ARG A 137 -33.27 11.79 18.36
CA ARG A 137 -34.42 11.77 19.28
C ARG A 137 -35.54 10.82 18.82
N GLY A 138 -35.42 10.20 17.65
CA GLY A 138 -36.44 9.32 17.06
C GLY A 138 -37.53 10.08 16.29
N GLU A 139 -37.36 11.38 16.07
CA GLU A 139 -38.27 12.24 15.28
C GLU A 139 -37.95 12.10 13.79
N ASN A 140 -38.00 10.86 13.28
CA ASN A 140 -37.51 10.49 11.95
C ASN A 140 -38.28 11.16 10.81
N GLU A 141 -39.58 11.42 10.97
CA GLU A 141 -40.39 12.08 9.92
C GLU A 141 -39.91 13.52 9.68
N ALA A 142 -39.75 14.30 10.75
CA ALA A 142 -39.21 15.66 10.67
C ALA A 142 -37.75 15.66 10.16
N ALA A 143 -36.92 14.73 10.64
CA ALA A 143 -35.54 14.61 10.16
C ALA A 143 -35.48 14.29 8.65
N VAL A 144 -36.32 13.36 8.18
CA VAL A 144 -36.40 12.98 6.76
C VAL A 144 -36.80 14.18 5.90
N ASP A 145 -37.86 14.90 6.28
CA ASP A 145 -38.31 16.09 5.57
C ASP A 145 -37.19 17.15 5.49
N MET A 146 -36.40 17.30 6.56
CA MET A 146 -35.26 18.19 6.54
C MET A 146 -34.15 17.71 5.58
N TYR A 147 -33.74 16.44 5.62
CA TYR A 147 -32.72 15.97 4.67
C TYR A 147 -33.17 16.11 3.21
N GLN A 148 -34.46 15.87 2.93
CA GLN A 148 -35.05 16.09 1.60
C GLN A 148 -34.94 17.55 1.18
N THR A 149 -35.31 18.46 2.07
CA THR A 149 -35.18 19.90 1.87
C THR A 149 -33.74 20.30 1.49
N VAL A 150 -32.72 19.75 2.17
CA VAL A 150 -31.30 20.02 1.81
C VAL A 150 -30.97 19.55 0.39
N LEU A 151 -31.47 18.38 -0.03
CA LEU A 151 -31.24 17.87 -1.38
C LEU A 151 -31.88 18.73 -2.48
N GLU A 152 -32.94 19.46 -2.15
CA GLU A 152 -33.62 20.38 -3.06
C GLU A 152 -32.97 21.77 -3.06
N MET A 153 -32.55 22.26 -1.89
CA MET A 153 -32.01 23.60 -1.71
C MET A 153 -30.62 23.79 -2.32
N THR A 154 -29.77 22.75 -2.33
CA THR A 154 -28.35 22.92 -2.67
C THR A 154 -27.80 21.93 -3.70
N THR A 155 -26.86 22.44 -4.52
CA THR A 155 -25.97 21.65 -5.38
C THR A 155 -24.62 21.36 -4.74
N TYR A 156 -24.36 21.87 -3.52
CA TYR A 156 -23.13 21.64 -2.77
C TYR A 156 -22.98 20.16 -2.39
N GLU A 157 -22.06 19.45 -3.04
CA GLU A 157 -21.94 17.99 -2.94
C GLU A 157 -21.82 17.46 -1.50
N PRO A 158 -20.98 18.03 -0.60
CA PRO A 158 -20.85 17.53 0.76
C PRO A 158 -22.16 17.61 1.56
N GLY A 159 -22.94 18.67 1.35
CA GLY A 159 -24.26 18.81 1.96
C GLY A 159 -25.24 17.75 1.46
N ARG A 160 -25.26 17.51 0.15
CA ARG A 160 -26.08 16.45 -0.47
C ARG A 160 -25.69 15.06 0.02
N CYS A 161 -24.38 14.77 0.10
CA CYS A 161 -23.88 13.49 0.61
C CYS A 161 -24.32 13.27 2.06
N ALA A 162 -24.16 14.28 2.93
CA ALA A 162 -24.60 14.20 4.32
C ALA A 162 -26.11 13.95 4.43
N ALA A 163 -26.92 14.65 3.62
CA ALA A 163 -28.37 14.46 3.59
C ALA A 163 -28.77 13.04 3.15
N LEU A 164 -28.13 12.47 2.12
CA LEU A 164 -28.39 11.09 1.68
C LEU A 164 -28.07 10.07 2.78
N ILE A 165 -26.93 10.23 3.46
CA ILE A 165 -26.57 9.38 4.60
C ILE A 165 -27.57 9.52 5.75
N GLY A 166 -28.01 10.75 6.04
CA GLY A 166 -29.05 11.04 7.02
C GLY A 166 -30.38 10.36 6.71
N LEU A 167 -30.82 10.39 5.44
CA LEU A 167 -31.99 9.68 4.95
C LEU A 167 -31.86 8.15 5.11
N GLY A 168 -30.70 7.59 4.79
CA GLY A 168 -30.43 6.16 4.96
C GLY A 168 -30.56 5.71 6.43
N LYS A 169 -30.02 6.52 7.36
CA LYS A 169 -30.08 6.26 8.81
C LYS A 169 -31.48 6.46 9.41
N SER A 170 -32.21 7.45 8.91
CA SER A 170 -33.56 7.80 9.39
C SER A 170 -34.67 7.00 8.70
N ALA A 171 -34.28 6.06 7.84
CA ALA A 171 -35.02 4.93 7.28
C ALA A 171 -36.55 5.09 7.23
N SER A 172 -37.06 5.66 6.13
CA SER A 172 -38.47 5.58 5.76
C SER A 172 -38.63 4.94 4.38
N ALA A 173 -39.80 4.36 4.11
CA ALA A 173 -40.09 3.82 2.77
C ALA A 173 -40.08 4.91 1.68
N GLY A 174 -40.42 6.16 2.03
CA GLY A 174 -40.38 7.31 1.12
C GLY A 174 -38.96 7.73 0.74
N SER A 175 -38.00 7.63 1.67
CA SER A 175 -36.60 8.00 1.45
C SER A 175 -35.88 7.09 0.43
N LEU A 176 -36.34 5.85 0.26
CA LEU A 176 -35.72 4.88 -0.63
C LEU A 176 -35.66 5.38 -2.09
N TRP A 177 -36.74 5.94 -2.62
CA TRP A 177 -36.80 6.36 -4.02
C TRP A 177 -35.86 7.53 -4.33
N GLN A 178 -35.71 8.45 -3.39
CA GLN A 178 -34.79 9.58 -3.53
C GLN A 178 -33.33 9.11 -3.51
N ILE A 179 -32.99 8.21 -2.57
CA ILE A 179 -31.63 7.64 -2.52
C ILE A 179 -31.34 6.82 -3.78
N LEU A 180 -32.32 6.05 -4.27
CA LEU A 180 -32.20 5.30 -5.54
C LEU A 180 -31.90 6.23 -6.73
N GLY A 181 -32.56 7.39 -6.82
CA GLY A 181 -32.26 8.39 -7.84
C GLY A 181 -30.81 8.87 -7.78
N ALA A 182 -30.27 9.05 -6.58
CA ALA A 182 -28.90 9.54 -6.37
C ALA A 182 -27.81 8.53 -6.75
N VAL A 183 -28.12 7.23 -6.81
CA VAL A 183 -27.18 6.18 -7.30
C VAL A 183 -26.82 6.37 -8.79
N GLY A 184 -27.68 7.06 -9.55
CA GLY A 184 -27.46 7.36 -10.96
C GLY A 184 -26.82 8.72 -11.26
N GLU A 185 -26.49 9.53 -10.23
CA GLU A 185 -25.99 10.88 -10.46
C GLU A 185 -24.57 10.91 -11.07
N PRO A 186 -24.21 11.94 -11.85
CA PRO A 186 -22.88 12.04 -12.44
C PRO A 186 -21.74 12.08 -11.39
N SER A 187 -21.99 12.71 -10.25
CA SER A 187 -20.98 12.85 -9.18
C SER A 187 -20.70 11.51 -8.51
N LEU A 188 -19.44 11.07 -8.56
CA LEU A 188 -19.00 9.84 -7.89
C LEU A 188 -19.21 9.91 -6.37
N LYS A 189 -19.02 11.08 -5.75
CA LYS A 189 -19.23 11.25 -4.30
C LYS A 189 -20.68 11.03 -3.91
N ILE A 190 -21.61 11.60 -4.68
CA ILE A 190 -23.05 11.47 -4.44
C ILE A 190 -23.49 10.01 -4.62
N ARG A 191 -23.03 9.35 -5.69
CA ARG A 191 -23.31 7.92 -5.91
C ARG A 191 -22.84 7.04 -4.76
N ASN A 192 -21.63 7.28 -4.25
CA ASN A 192 -21.08 6.52 -3.12
C ASN A 192 -21.88 6.80 -1.84
N ALA A 193 -22.21 8.05 -1.55
CA ALA A 193 -23.05 8.39 -0.39
C ALA A 193 -24.44 7.76 -0.47
N ALA A 194 -25.04 7.72 -1.67
CA ALA A 194 -26.31 7.04 -1.90
C ALA A 194 -26.19 5.53 -1.68
N ALA A 195 -25.13 4.90 -2.19
CA ALA A 195 -24.87 3.48 -1.97
C ALA A 195 -24.71 3.16 -0.47
N ASP A 196 -23.92 3.94 0.27
CA ASP A 196 -23.73 3.79 1.72
C ASP A 196 -25.04 3.98 2.50
N ALA A 197 -25.86 4.95 2.08
CA ALA A 197 -27.18 5.16 2.64
C ALA A 197 -28.08 3.93 2.41
N LEU A 198 -28.09 3.36 1.20
CA LEU A 198 -28.84 2.14 0.90
C LEU A 198 -28.30 0.93 1.66
N ILE A 199 -26.98 0.80 1.85
CA ILE A 199 -26.34 -0.29 2.60
C ILE A 199 -26.75 -0.25 4.07
N SER A 200 -26.77 0.93 4.68
CA SER A 200 -27.10 1.10 6.09
C SER A 200 -28.61 1.15 6.39
N MET A 201 -29.45 1.26 5.37
CA MET A 201 -30.90 1.43 5.54
C MET A 201 -31.57 0.20 6.18
N LYS A 202 -32.39 0.45 7.21
CA LYS A 202 -33.10 -0.58 8.00
C LYS A 202 -34.61 -0.56 7.76
N VAL A 203 -35.03 -0.59 6.49
CA VAL A 203 -36.45 -0.68 6.10
C VAL A 203 -36.78 -2.12 5.72
N GLU A 204 -37.86 -2.67 6.28
CA GLU A 204 -38.35 -4.00 5.91
C GLU A 204 -38.62 -4.11 4.41
N GLY A 205 -38.13 -5.18 3.77
CA GLY A 205 -38.30 -5.40 2.34
C GLY A 205 -37.41 -4.53 1.44
N VAL A 206 -36.45 -3.77 1.98
CA VAL A 206 -35.51 -2.97 1.18
C VAL A 206 -34.78 -3.82 0.13
N ASN A 207 -34.29 -5.00 0.49
CA ASN A 207 -33.55 -5.86 -0.43
C ASN A 207 -34.40 -6.24 -1.65
N GLN A 208 -35.69 -6.51 -1.46
CA GLN A 208 -36.61 -6.81 -2.56
C GLN A 208 -36.83 -5.57 -3.44
N ARG A 209 -37.10 -4.41 -2.84
CA ARG A 209 -37.29 -3.17 -3.60
C ARG A 209 -36.06 -2.74 -4.39
N LEU A 210 -34.86 -2.97 -3.85
CA LEU A 210 -33.60 -2.74 -4.57
C LEU A 210 -33.45 -3.71 -5.75
N ALA A 211 -33.82 -4.98 -5.58
CA ALA A 211 -33.82 -5.96 -6.65
C ALA A 211 -34.83 -5.62 -7.76
N ASP A 212 -36.02 -5.14 -7.40
CA ASP A 212 -37.04 -4.69 -8.35
C ASP A 212 -36.57 -3.45 -9.12
N ALA A 213 -36.03 -2.45 -8.41
CA ALA A 213 -35.48 -1.23 -9.02
C ALA A 213 -34.33 -1.52 -9.99
N MET A 214 -33.55 -2.58 -9.73
CA MET A 214 -32.45 -3.00 -10.58
C MET A 214 -32.90 -3.55 -11.95
N GLN A 215 -34.10 -4.13 -12.06
CA GLN A 215 -34.59 -4.73 -13.31
C GLN A 215 -34.80 -3.69 -14.42
N GLU A 216 -35.30 -2.50 -14.04
CA GLU A 216 -35.61 -1.40 -14.95
C GLU A 216 -34.47 -0.36 -15.04
N ALA A 217 -33.36 -0.58 -14.33
CA ALA A 217 -32.26 0.37 -14.21
C ALA A 217 -31.33 0.38 -15.43
N GLN A 218 -30.79 1.56 -15.74
CA GLN A 218 -29.68 1.69 -16.69
C GLN A 218 -28.41 0.98 -16.18
N PRO A 219 -27.50 0.54 -17.06
CA PRO A 219 -26.37 -0.30 -16.67
C PRO A 219 -25.49 0.21 -15.51
N PRO A 220 -25.14 1.52 -15.42
CA PRO A 220 -24.35 2.01 -14.29
C PRO A 220 -25.08 1.90 -12.95
N VAL A 221 -26.39 2.18 -12.95
CA VAL A 221 -27.24 2.07 -11.74
C VAL A 221 -27.41 0.60 -11.38
N LYS A 222 -27.62 -0.28 -12.37
CA LYS A 222 -27.69 -1.73 -12.17
C LYS A 222 -26.41 -2.27 -11.51
N ALA A 223 -25.24 -1.89 -12.00
CA ALA A 223 -23.95 -2.27 -11.42
C ALA A 223 -23.80 -1.75 -9.98
N ALA A 224 -24.22 -0.52 -9.68
CA ALA A 224 -24.18 0.02 -8.33
C ALA A 224 -25.13 -0.73 -7.37
N LEU A 225 -26.35 -1.05 -7.82
CA LEU A 225 -27.31 -1.81 -7.02
C LEU A 225 -26.85 -3.24 -6.73
N LEU A 226 -26.13 -3.89 -7.65
CA LEU A 226 -25.49 -5.18 -7.38
C LEU A 226 -24.48 -5.09 -6.23
N ARG A 227 -23.64 -4.05 -6.21
CA ARG A 227 -22.69 -3.81 -5.12
C ARG A 227 -23.41 -3.57 -3.79
N VAL A 228 -24.47 -2.76 -3.80
CA VAL A 228 -25.29 -2.50 -2.61
C VAL A 228 -25.92 -3.79 -2.09
N LEU A 229 -26.55 -4.59 -2.96
CA LEU A 229 -27.19 -5.85 -2.57
C LEU A 229 -26.19 -6.87 -2.04
N ALA A 230 -25.00 -6.96 -2.64
CA ALA A 230 -23.92 -7.81 -2.15
C ALA A 230 -23.39 -7.35 -0.79
N ALA A 231 -23.11 -6.06 -0.61
CA ALA A 231 -22.63 -5.49 0.65
C ALA A 231 -23.66 -5.56 1.79
N ARG A 232 -24.95 -5.62 1.45
CA ARG A 232 -26.05 -5.86 2.39
C ARG A 232 -26.26 -7.34 2.73
N GLU A 233 -25.50 -8.24 2.11
CA GLU A 233 -25.69 -9.70 2.21
C GLU A 233 -27.15 -10.09 1.92
N ALA A 234 -27.75 -9.47 0.90
CA ALA A 234 -29.15 -9.75 0.57
C ALA A 234 -29.31 -11.24 0.18
N PRO A 235 -30.36 -11.95 0.66
CA PRO A 235 -30.53 -13.39 0.39
C PRO A 235 -30.54 -13.74 -1.10
N GLN A 236 -31.10 -12.87 -1.94
CA GLN A 236 -31.13 -13.04 -3.39
C GLN A 236 -29.86 -12.57 -4.13
N ALA A 237 -28.86 -12.00 -3.44
CA ALA A 237 -27.69 -11.40 -4.09
C ALA A 237 -26.94 -12.40 -4.97
N GLY A 238 -26.71 -13.63 -4.49
CA GLY A 238 -25.99 -14.65 -5.26
C GLY A 238 -26.66 -14.97 -6.60
N GLU A 239 -27.97 -15.19 -6.61
CA GLU A 239 -28.72 -15.47 -7.85
C GLU A 239 -28.77 -14.26 -8.78
N LEU A 240 -28.90 -13.04 -8.23
CA LEU A 240 -28.85 -11.81 -9.02
C LEU A 240 -27.47 -11.59 -9.67
N LEU A 241 -26.40 -11.90 -8.94
CA LEU A 241 -25.03 -11.83 -9.47
C LEU A 241 -24.81 -12.85 -10.59
N LYS A 242 -25.28 -14.10 -10.42
CA LYS A 242 -25.22 -15.13 -11.48
C LYS A 242 -26.02 -14.74 -12.73
N ALA A 243 -27.18 -14.11 -12.56
CA ALA A 243 -27.93 -13.58 -13.70
C ALA A 243 -27.17 -12.41 -14.38
N ALA A 244 -26.61 -11.50 -13.58
CA ALA A 244 -25.91 -10.32 -14.07
C ALA A 244 -24.56 -10.63 -14.75
N SER A 245 -23.92 -11.75 -14.45
CA SER A 245 -22.69 -12.19 -15.15
C SER A 245 -22.93 -12.49 -16.63
N HIS A 246 -24.19 -12.68 -17.04
CA HIS A 246 -24.63 -12.90 -18.42
C HIS A 246 -25.33 -11.67 -19.04
N ASP A 247 -25.27 -10.52 -18.38
CA ASP A 247 -25.92 -9.29 -18.86
C ASP A 247 -25.36 -8.85 -20.22
N SER A 248 -26.16 -8.21 -21.07
CA SER A 248 -25.71 -7.72 -22.37
C SER A 248 -24.68 -6.58 -22.23
N ASN A 249 -24.72 -5.83 -21.13
CA ASN A 249 -23.79 -4.75 -20.84
C ASN A 249 -22.52 -5.24 -20.13
N ALA A 250 -21.35 -4.83 -20.64
CA ALA A 250 -20.06 -5.26 -20.11
C ALA A 250 -19.78 -4.78 -18.67
N GLU A 251 -20.21 -3.58 -18.28
CA GLU A 251 -19.99 -3.03 -16.93
C GLU A 251 -20.75 -3.85 -15.88
N VAL A 252 -21.98 -4.27 -16.21
CA VAL A 252 -22.81 -5.11 -15.35
C VAL A 252 -22.18 -6.49 -15.20
N ARG A 253 -21.74 -7.13 -16.30
CA ARG A 253 -21.03 -8.42 -16.26
C ARG A 253 -19.77 -8.36 -15.41
N VAL A 254 -18.93 -7.36 -15.65
CA VAL A 254 -17.66 -7.17 -14.91
C VAL A 254 -17.94 -7.02 -13.41
N THR A 255 -18.92 -6.18 -13.06
CA THR A 255 -19.28 -5.98 -11.65
C THR A 255 -19.79 -7.27 -11.01
N ALA A 256 -20.62 -8.02 -11.71
CA ALA A 256 -21.14 -9.29 -11.23
C ALA A 256 -20.03 -10.33 -11.01
N LEU A 257 -19.13 -10.51 -11.98
CA LEU A 257 -18.03 -11.48 -11.92
C LEU A 257 -17.01 -11.15 -10.82
N ASP A 258 -16.71 -9.87 -10.58
CA ASP A 258 -15.82 -9.44 -9.50
C ASP A 258 -16.43 -9.77 -8.12
N LEU A 259 -17.72 -9.46 -7.93
CA LEU A 259 -18.45 -9.75 -6.70
C LEU A 259 -18.62 -11.26 -6.46
N LEU A 260 -18.91 -12.03 -7.51
CA LEU A 260 -18.98 -13.50 -7.45
C LEU A 260 -17.66 -14.12 -6.98
N GLY A 261 -16.53 -13.59 -7.43
CA GLY A 261 -15.21 -14.05 -6.98
C GLY A 261 -14.91 -13.78 -5.50
N GLY A 262 -15.73 -12.98 -4.82
CA GLY A 262 -15.64 -12.74 -3.37
C GLY A 262 -16.55 -13.64 -2.51
N LEU A 263 -17.36 -14.51 -3.12
CA LEU A 263 -18.30 -15.35 -2.37
C LEU A 263 -17.70 -16.67 -1.85
N ASP A 264 -16.41 -16.95 -2.14
CA ASP A 264 -15.73 -18.21 -1.80
C ASP A 264 -16.57 -19.46 -2.13
N ASP A 265 -17.31 -19.45 -3.24
CA ASP A 265 -18.17 -20.54 -3.71
C ASP A 265 -17.52 -21.30 -4.89
N PRO A 266 -16.98 -22.51 -4.67
CA PRO A 266 -16.34 -23.30 -5.72
C PRO A 266 -17.28 -23.68 -6.88
N SER A 267 -18.60 -23.66 -6.68
CA SER A 267 -19.56 -23.96 -7.75
C SER A 267 -19.57 -22.91 -8.87
N LEU A 268 -18.98 -21.74 -8.62
CA LEU A 268 -18.81 -20.66 -9.60
C LEU A 268 -17.68 -20.92 -10.59
N GLU A 269 -16.80 -21.90 -10.33
CA GLU A 269 -15.65 -22.20 -11.17
C GLU A 269 -15.98 -22.33 -12.67
N PRO A 270 -16.96 -23.16 -13.11
CA PRO A 270 -17.20 -23.36 -14.54
C PRO A 270 -17.62 -22.07 -15.24
N MET A 271 -18.46 -21.27 -14.58
CA MET A 271 -18.93 -19.98 -15.09
C MET A 271 -17.78 -18.97 -15.22
N LEU A 272 -16.92 -18.88 -14.19
CA LEU A 272 -15.76 -17.97 -14.22
C LEU A 272 -14.76 -18.40 -15.30
N LEU A 273 -14.56 -19.70 -15.50
CA LEU A 273 -13.67 -20.22 -16.53
C LEU A 273 -14.20 -19.92 -17.94
N GLU A 274 -15.50 -20.08 -18.17
CA GLU A 274 -16.14 -19.73 -19.45
C GLU A 274 -16.01 -18.23 -19.75
N ALA A 275 -16.30 -17.37 -18.77
CA ALA A 275 -16.14 -15.93 -18.90
C ALA A 275 -14.68 -15.51 -19.14
N ALA A 276 -13.71 -16.20 -18.53
CA ALA A 276 -12.28 -15.97 -18.75
C ALA A 276 -11.83 -16.39 -20.16
N LYS A 277 -12.47 -17.38 -20.78
CA LYS A 277 -12.18 -17.86 -22.14
C LYS A 277 -12.82 -17.00 -23.22
N GLU A 278 -14.11 -16.74 -23.10
CA GLU A 278 -14.94 -16.24 -24.21
C GLU A 278 -15.34 -14.75 -24.06
N GLY A 279 -15.07 -14.15 -22.90
CA GLY A 279 -15.43 -12.77 -22.62
C GLY A 279 -14.73 -11.72 -23.50
N SER A 280 -15.24 -10.49 -23.45
CA SER A 280 -14.49 -9.31 -23.89
C SER A 280 -13.23 -9.13 -23.03
N PRO A 281 -12.21 -8.37 -23.48
CA PRO A 281 -10.95 -8.22 -22.73
C PRO A 281 -11.14 -7.86 -21.25
N GLN A 282 -12.05 -6.92 -20.94
CA GLN A 282 -12.35 -6.51 -19.56
C GLN A 282 -13.05 -7.61 -18.75
N VAL A 283 -13.94 -8.38 -19.39
CA VAL A 283 -14.63 -9.50 -18.76
C VAL A 283 -13.65 -10.63 -18.47
N ARG A 284 -12.76 -10.94 -19.42
CA ARG A 284 -11.76 -12.00 -19.24
C ARG A 284 -10.82 -11.72 -18.06
N GLU A 285 -10.32 -10.48 -17.97
CA GLU A 285 -9.42 -10.08 -16.90
C GLU A 285 -10.06 -10.26 -15.51
N VAL A 286 -11.28 -9.76 -15.34
CA VAL A 286 -11.98 -9.86 -14.06
C VAL A 286 -12.43 -11.29 -13.76
N ALA A 287 -12.94 -12.02 -14.75
CA ALA A 287 -13.29 -13.42 -14.59
C ALA A 287 -12.09 -14.27 -14.18
N LEU A 288 -10.93 -14.03 -14.79
CA LEU A 288 -9.69 -14.76 -14.48
C LEU A 288 -9.18 -14.44 -13.08
N ARG A 289 -9.25 -13.17 -12.65
CA ARG A 289 -8.92 -12.77 -11.29
C ARG A 289 -9.83 -13.44 -10.26
N SER A 290 -11.15 -13.46 -10.52
CA SER A 290 -12.11 -14.17 -9.67
C SER A 290 -11.88 -15.69 -9.69
N TYR A 291 -11.52 -16.27 -10.83
CA TYR A 291 -11.17 -17.68 -10.97
C TYR A 291 -9.95 -18.06 -10.12
N LEU A 292 -8.91 -17.23 -10.12
CA LEU A 292 -7.73 -17.40 -9.26
C LEU A 292 -8.07 -17.33 -7.76
N LYS A 293 -8.98 -16.45 -7.34
CA LYS A 293 -9.45 -16.43 -5.94
C LYS A 293 -10.09 -17.75 -5.52
N ILE A 294 -10.88 -18.37 -6.41
CA ILE A 294 -11.47 -19.70 -6.17
C ILE A 294 -10.37 -20.78 -6.14
N ALA A 295 -9.34 -20.69 -7.00
CA ALA A 295 -8.20 -21.60 -6.93
C ALA A 295 -7.47 -21.50 -5.57
N ASP A 296 -7.26 -20.28 -5.08
CA ASP A 296 -6.65 -20.04 -3.78
C ASP A 296 -7.52 -20.56 -2.62
N ALA A 297 -8.85 -20.43 -2.72
CA ALA A 297 -9.77 -21.00 -1.74
C ALA A 297 -9.67 -22.53 -1.70
N ARG A 298 -9.68 -23.18 -2.88
CA ARG A 298 -9.47 -24.63 -2.98
C ARG A 298 -8.12 -25.06 -2.40
N LEU A 299 -7.05 -24.30 -2.64
CA LEU A 299 -5.73 -24.58 -2.07
C LEU A 299 -5.75 -24.50 -0.53
N ARG A 300 -6.43 -23.50 0.05
CA ARG A 300 -6.62 -23.39 1.51
C ARG A 300 -7.39 -24.57 2.10
N ASP A 301 -8.35 -25.10 1.35
CA ASP A 301 -9.17 -26.26 1.71
C ASP A 301 -8.48 -27.62 1.39
N ASP A 302 -7.17 -27.62 1.13
CA ASP A 302 -6.34 -28.78 0.78
C ASP A 302 -6.80 -29.54 -0.49
N GLN A 303 -7.57 -28.90 -1.37
CA GLN A 303 -7.98 -29.42 -2.69
C GLN A 303 -6.91 -29.13 -3.76
N LYS A 304 -5.69 -29.63 -3.53
CA LYS A 304 -4.49 -29.29 -4.32
C LYS A 304 -4.61 -29.69 -5.79
N GLU A 305 -5.14 -30.86 -6.10
CA GLU A 305 -5.26 -31.34 -7.48
C GLU A 305 -6.18 -30.41 -8.31
N GLN A 306 -7.32 -30.03 -7.73
CA GLN A 306 -8.25 -29.12 -8.39
C GLN A 306 -7.66 -27.72 -8.54
N ALA A 307 -7.05 -27.18 -7.48
CA ALA A 307 -6.39 -25.88 -7.52
C ALA A 307 -5.27 -25.85 -8.58
N LEU A 308 -4.49 -26.93 -8.70
CA LEU A 308 -3.41 -27.03 -9.70
C LEU A 308 -3.93 -26.93 -11.13
N VAL A 309 -5.02 -27.64 -11.45
CA VAL A 309 -5.68 -27.56 -12.77
C VAL A 309 -6.11 -26.12 -13.06
N MET A 310 -6.66 -25.42 -12.05
CA MET A 310 -7.07 -24.03 -12.19
C MET A 310 -5.88 -23.10 -12.46
N TYR A 311 -4.77 -23.23 -11.72
CA TYR A 311 -3.58 -22.40 -11.99
C TYR A 311 -3.01 -22.64 -13.39
N HIS A 312 -3.03 -23.88 -13.88
CA HIS A 312 -2.63 -24.18 -15.26
C HIS A 312 -3.54 -23.51 -16.29
N HIS A 313 -4.87 -23.62 -16.13
CA HIS A 313 -5.81 -22.90 -16.99
C HIS A 313 -5.57 -21.39 -16.94
N ALA A 314 -5.29 -20.83 -15.75
CA ALA A 314 -5.03 -19.42 -15.62
C ALA A 314 -3.78 -18.99 -16.40
N LEU A 315 -2.71 -19.78 -16.38
CA LEU A 315 -1.51 -19.51 -17.19
C LEU A 315 -1.77 -19.60 -18.70
N ASP A 316 -2.72 -20.43 -19.16
CA ASP A 316 -3.09 -20.50 -20.58
C ASP A 316 -3.91 -19.29 -21.03
N LEU A 317 -4.70 -18.71 -20.12
CA LEU A 317 -5.65 -17.62 -20.42
C LEU A 317 -5.10 -16.23 -20.11
N ALA A 318 -4.18 -16.11 -19.16
CA ALA A 318 -3.67 -14.84 -18.67
C ALA A 318 -2.86 -14.10 -19.74
N SER A 319 -3.29 -12.87 -20.03
CA SER A 319 -2.55 -11.94 -20.88
C SER A 319 -1.76 -10.89 -20.08
N ASP A 320 -2.13 -10.66 -18.83
CA ASP A 320 -1.43 -9.76 -17.92
C ASP A 320 -0.47 -10.51 -17.00
N ARG A 321 0.60 -9.81 -16.61
CA ARG A 321 1.67 -10.38 -15.80
C ARG A 321 1.21 -10.75 -14.39
N ASN A 322 0.28 -10.00 -13.80
CA ASN A 322 -0.14 -10.22 -12.42
C ASN A 322 -0.87 -11.55 -12.27
N ALA A 323 -1.82 -11.85 -13.15
CA ALA A 323 -2.52 -13.13 -13.15
C ALA A 323 -1.56 -14.31 -13.42
N GLN A 324 -0.57 -14.13 -14.29
CA GLN A 324 0.47 -15.15 -14.54
C GLN A 324 1.34 -15.40 -13.31
N GLU A 325 1.78 -14.35 -12.61
CA GLU A 325 2.57 -14.45 -11.38
C GLU A 325 1.76 -15.11 -10.25
N SER A 326 0.51 -14.72 -10.05
CA SER A 326 -0.38 -15.36 -9.06
C SER A 326 -0.57 -16.86 -9.34
N ALA A 327 -0.74 -17.24 -10.61
CA ALA A 327 -0.86 -18.65 -10.97
C ALA A 327 0.45 -19.44 -10.72
N LEU A 328 1.61 -18.84 -11.00
CA LEU A 328 2.92 -19.45 -10.69
C LEU A 328 3.17 -19.57 -9.19
N GLU A 329 2.71 -18.61 -8.39
CA GLU A 329 2.76 -18.67 -6.92
C GLU A 329 1.90 -19.82 -6.38
N GLY A 330 0.70 -20.03 -6.94
CA GLY A 330 -0.15 -21.17 -6.64
C GLY A 330 0.52 -22.51 -6.98
N ILE A 331 1.08 -22.63 -8.19
CA ILE A 331 1.84 -23.82 -8.63
C ILE A 331 3.05 -24.06 -7.73
N ARG A 332 3.79 -23.01 -7.36
CA ARG A 332 4.92 -23.09 -6.43
C ARG A 332 4.50 -23.61 -5.06
N SER A 333 3.35 -23.16 -4.56
CA SER A 333 2.82 -23.55 -3.25
C SER A 333 2.41 -25.01 -3.21
N ILE A 334 1.87 -25.54 -4.32
CA ILE A 334 1.55 -26.97 -4.47
C ILE A 334 2.81 -27.80 -4.74
N ALA A 335 3.74 -27.27 -5.53
CA ALA A 335 5.01 -27.89 -5.89
C ALA A 335 4.87 -29.28 -6.56
N SER A 336 3.86 -29.43 -7.42
CA SER A 336 3.53 -30.70 -8.10
C SER A 336 4.52 -31.05 -9.22
N PRO A 337 5.14 -32.26 -9.22
CA PRO A 337 6.04 -32.72 -10.29
C PRO A 337 5.46 -32.62 -11.71
N GLU A 338 4.15 -32.78 -11.87
CA GLU A 338 3.44 -32.68 -13.15
C GLU A 338 3.58 -31.31 -13.81
N SER A 339 3.87 -30.27 -13.02
CA SER A 339 4.03 -28.89 -13.50
C SER A 339 5.45 -28.58 -14.00
N LEU A 340 6.41 -29.49 -13.80
CA LEU A 340 7.83 -29.25 -14.05
C LEU A 340 8.10 -28.79 -15.50
N SER A 341 7.60 -29.54 -16.48
CA SER A 341 7.85 -29.27 -17.91
C SER A 341 7.30 -27.91 -18.35
N ARG A 342 6.12 -27.53 -17.83
CA ARG A 342 5.49 -26.25 -18.12
C ARG A 342 6.27 -25.10 -17.50
N VAL A 343 6.67 -25.24 -16.24
CA VAL A 343 7.46 -24.23 -15.53
C VAL A 343 8.84 -24.04 -16.18
N GLU A 344 9.52 -25.12 -16.55
CA GLU A 344 10.80 -25.06 -17.31
C GLU A 344 10.64 -24.28 -18.61
N LYS A 345 9.60 -24.59 -19.39
CA LYS A 345 9.33 -23.88 -20.65
C LYS A 345 9.17 -22.37 -20.43
N LEU A 346 8.36 -21.96 -19.44
CA LEU A 346 8.17 -20.54 -19.10
C LEU A 346 9.49 -19.87 -18.68
N MET A 347 10.32 -20.57 -17.93
CA MET A 347 11.62 -20.09 -17.46
C MET A 347 12.57 -19.75 -18.62
N HIS A 348 12.49 -20.48 -19.74
CA HIS A 348 13.36 -20.31 -20.90
C HIS A 348 12.77 -19.42 -21.99
N GLU A 349 11.47 -19.51 -22.26
CA GLU A 349 10.81 -18.83 -23.38
C GLU A 349 10.24 -17.45 -23.00
N GLN A 350 9.86 -17.23 -21.74
CA GLN A 350 9.22 -15.99 -21.29
C GLN A 350 10.10 -15.22 -20.32
N TRP A 351 10.88 -14.28 -20.85
CA TRP A 351 11.81 -13.48 -20.08
C TRP A 351 11.17 -12.75 -18.88
N SER A 352 9.95 -12.23 -19.04
CA SER A 352 9.22 -11.49 -18.01
C SER A 352 8.81 -12.33 -16.80
N LEU A 353 8.58 -13.64 -17.00
CA LEU A 353 8.16 -14.57 -15.93
C LEU A 353 9.31 -15.44 -15.43
N ARG A 354 10.50 -15.33 -16.02
CA ARG A 354 11.64 -16.23 -15.78
C ARG A 354 11.94 -16.44 -14.30
N ASN A 355 11.96 -15.36 -13.51
CA ASN A 355 12.29 -15.46 -12.09
C ASN A 355 11.19 -16.15 -11.28
N GLU A 356 9.92 -15.84 -11.55
CA GLU A 356 8.80 -16.44 -10.82
C GLU A 356 8.63 -17.92 -11.18
N ALA A 357 8.79 -18.25 -12.47
CA ALA A 357 8.86 -19.63 -12.94
C ALA A 357 10.04 -20.37 -12.27
N ALA A 358 11.21 -19.75 -12.15
CA ALA A 358 12.36 -20.38 -11.49
C ALA A 358 12.13 -20.64 -9.99
N LYS A 359 11.38 -19.79 -9.29
CA LYS A 359 11.00 -20.05 -7.89
C LYS A 359 10.05 -21.26 -7.79
N ALA A 360 9.07 -21.36 -8.69
CA ALA A 360 8.20 -22.53 -8.79
C ALA A 360 9.00 -23.80 -9.13
N TYR A 361 9.97 -23.69 -10.04
CA TYR A 361 10.87 -24.77 -10.42
C TYR A 361 11.62 -25.34 -9.22
N VAL A 362 12.24 -24.47 -8.41
CA VAL A 362 12.97 -24.90 -7.20
C VAL A 362 12.06 -25.68 -6.25
N ALA A 363 10.84 -25.21 -6.03
CA ALA A 363 9.89 -25.90 -5.15
C ALA A 363 9.50 -27.29 -5.70
N ILE A 364 9.18 -27.38 -6.99
CA ILE A 364 8.83 -28.66 -7.64
C ILE A 364 10.00 -29.65 -7.59
N VAL A 365 11.22 -29.18 -7.89
CA VAL A 365 12.42 -30.03 -7.84
C VAL A 365 12.71 -30.51 -6.41
N ALA A 366 12.45 -29.69 -5.39
CA ALA A 366 12.55 -30.12 -4.00
C ALA A 366 11.53 -31.21 -3.64
N THR A 367 10.31 -31.17 -4.20
CA THR A 367 9.32 -32.26 -4.04
C THR A 367 9.79 -33.55 -4.71
N ILE A 368 10.30 -33.48 -5.94
CA ILE A 368 10.88 -34.63 -6.66
C ILE A 368 12.00 -35.28 -5.83
N ALA A 369 12.81 -34.48 -5.14
CA ALA A 369 13.86 -34.98 -4.27
C ALA A 369 13.33 -35.80 -3.10
N LYS A 370 12.19 -35.39 -2.51
CA LYS A 370 11.50 -36.09 -1.41
C LYS A 370 10.86 -37.40 -1.86
N GLU A 371 10.49 -37.52 -3.13
CA GLU A 371 9.92 -38.73 -3.73
C GLU A 371 10.98 -39.79 -4.08
N GLY A 372 12.25 -39.54 -3.75
CA GLY A 372 13.36 -40.50 -3.89
C GLY A 372 14.35 -40.17 -5.01
N ASN A 373 14.12 -39.11 -5.79
CA ASN A 373 14.97 -38.72 -6.92
C ASN A 373 15.99 -37.62 -6.52
N SER A 374 16.69 -37.80 -5.40
CA SER A 374 17.52 -36.75 -4.82
C SER A 374 18.71 -36.34 -5.71
N GLN A 375 19.35 -37.29 -6.42
CA GLN A 375 20.47 -36.95 -7.31
C GLN A 375 20.03 -36.10 -8.51
N GLU A 376 18.90 -36.45 -9.13
CA GLU A 376 18.34 -35.65 -10.22
C GLU A 376 18.00 -34.24 -9.75
N ALA A 377 17.42 -34.11 -8.56
CA ALA A 377 17.11 -32.81 -7.98
C ALA A 377 18.39 -31.97 -7.73
N ILE A 378 19.45 -32.60 -7.22
CA ILE A 378 20.74 -31.93 -7.01
C ILE A 378 21.32 -31.43 -8.34
N ASP A 379 21.31 -32.25 -9.39
CA ASP A 379 21.87 -31.88 -10.70
C ASP A 379 21.09 -30.70 -11.33
N ARG A 380 19.75 -30.74 -11.23
CA ARG A 380 18.86 -29.67 -11.71
C ARG A 380 19.07 -28.36 -10.97
N LEU A 381 19.05 -28.38 -9.63
CA LEU A 381 19.26 -27.19 -8.81
C LEU A 381 20.68 -26.61 -9.00
N THR A 382 21.69 -27.47 -9.12
CA THR A 382 23.07 -27.06 -9.42
C THR A 382 23.16 -26.33 -10.76
N THR A 383 22.49 -26.84 -11.80
CA THR A 383 22.43 -26.20 -13.11
C THR A 383 21.72 -24.85 -13.02
N LEU A 384 20.59 -24.77 -12.30
CA LEU A 384 19.86 -23.52 -12.11
C LEU A 384 20.72 -22.45 -11.42
N VAL A 385 21.47 -22.81 -10.37
CA VAL A 385 22.37 -21.90 -9.66
C VAL A 385 23.45 -21.34 -10.59
N ALA A 386 23.99 -22.18 -11.49
CA ALA A 386 24.99 -21.76 -12.46
C ALA A 386 24.45 -20.78 -13.52
N GLU A 387 23.17 -20.92 -13.90
CA GLU A 387 22.58 -20.16 -15.01
C GLU A 387 21.77 -18.93 -14.58
N THR A 388 21.24 -18.92 -13.35
CA THR A 388 20.37 -17.84 -12.88
C THR A 388 21.15 -16.55 -12.64
N ARG A 389 20.48 -15.43 -12.93
CA ARG A 389 20.95 -14.08 -12.58
C ARG A 389 20.21 -13.50 -11.38
N SER A 390 19.13 -14.16 -10.92
CA SER A 390 18.34 -13.69 -9.79
C SER A 390 18.99 -14.14 -8.47
N PRO A 391 19.35 -13.21 -7.57
CA PRO A 391 19.86 -13.54 -6.24
C PRO A 391 18.88 -14.40 -5.42
N ASP A 392 17.59 -14.08 -5.50
CA ASP A 392 16.54 -14.81 -4.77
C ASP A 392 16.44 -16.25 -5.24
N VAL A 393 16.44 -16.48 -6.56
CA VAL A 393 16.39 -17.82 -7.14
C VAL A 393 17.62 -18.63 -6.76
N ALA A 394 18.82 -18.02 -6.84
CA ALA A 394 20.07 -18.69 -6.45
C ALA A 394 20.06 -19.09 -4.97
N THR A 395 19.58 -18.19 -4.12
CA THR A 395 19.47 -18.40 -2.66
C THR A 395 18.49 -19.53 -2.34
N LEU A 396 17.31 -19.53 -2.97
CA LEU A 396 16.33 -20.60 -2.80
C LEU A 396 16.89 -21.95 -3.24
N ALA A 397 17.51 -22.02 -4.43
CA ALA A 397 18.07 -23.26 -4.96
C ALA A 397 19.21 -23.81 -4.09
N ILE A 398 20.13 -22.95 -3.61
CA ILE A 398 21.20 -23.36 -2.69
C ILE A 398 20.64 -23.80 -1.34
N GLY A 399 19.59 -23.14 -0.85
CA GLY A 399 18.88 -23.55 0.36
C GLY A 399 18.37 -24.98 0.26
N GLU A 400 17.74 -25.34 -0.87
CA GLU A 400 17.29 -26.72 -1.12
C GLU A 400 18.45 -27.70 -1.31
N LEU A 401 19.51 -27.33 -2.05
CA LEU A 401 20.71 -28.16 -2.18
C LEU A 401 21.34 -28.53 -0.83
N ARG A 402 21.44 -27.56 0.10
CA ARG A 402 21.93 -27.81 1.46
C ARG A 402 21.04 -28.78 2.23
N LYS A 403 19.72 -28.67 2.11
CA LYS A 403 18.77 -29.61 2.74
C LYS A 403 18.91 -31.03 2.20
N LEU A 404 19.30 -31.17 0.92
CA LEU A 404 19.58 -32.46 0.30
C LEU A 404 20.98 -33.01 0.64
N GLY A 405 21.78 -32.30 1.43
CA GLY A 405 23.15 -32.69 1.77
C GLY A 405 24.14 -32.55 0.62
N ALA A 406 23.78 -31.82 -0.44
CA ALA A 406 24.70 -31.54 -1.53
C ALA A 406 25.82 -30.61 -1.06
N ASP A 407 27.05 -30.87 -1.53
CA ASP A 407 28.14 -29.94 -1.31
C ASP A 407 27.89 -28.67 -2.13
N THR A 408 27.53 -27.60 -1.42
CA THR A 408 27.29 -26.29 -2.02
C THR A 408 28.57 -25.45 -2.10
N LYS A 409 29.68 -25.94 -1.53
CA LYS A 409 30.97 -25.28 -1.64
C LYS A 409 31.43 -25.29 -3.10
N GLY A 410 31.93 -24.15 -3.55
CA GLY A 410 32.41 -23.99 -4.92
C GLY A 410 31.32 -23.86 -5.99
N LEU A 411 30.02 -23.93 -5.66
CA LEU A 411 28.94 -23.69 -6.65
C LEU A 411 29.03 -22.29 -7.27
N SER A 412 29.31 -21.28 -6.45
CA SER A 412 29.54 -19.91 -6.92
C SER A 412 30.78 -19.84 -7.83
N GLY A 413 31.85 -20.58 -7.51
CA GLY A 413 33.02 -20.75 -8.36
C GLY A 413 32.71 -21.42 -9.70
N LYS A 414 31.87 -22.45 -9.72
CA LYS A 414 31.36 -23.09 -10.94
C LYS A 414 30.51 -22.13 -11.77
N ALA A 415 29.74 -21.26 -11.12
CA ALA A 415 29.01 -20.16 -11.72
C ALA A 415 29.92 -18.98 -12.12
N GLY A 416 31.25 -19.12 -11.98
CA GLY A 416 32.26 -18.16 -12.40
C GLY A 416 32.51 -17.02 -11.44
N PHE A 417 31.87 -16.98 -10.28
CA PHE A 417 32.16 -15.99 -9.25
C PHE A 417 33.50 -16.28 -8.59
N ILE A 418 34.31 -15.24 -8.40
CA ILE A 418 35.52 -15.33 -7.60
C ILE A 418 35.09 -15.34 -6.13
N THR A 419 35.43 -16.42 -5.43
CA THR A 419 35.00 -16.65 -4.05
C THR A 419 36.12 -16.44 -3.03
N HIS A 420 37.37 -16.61 -3.43
CA HIS A 420 38.55 -16.44 -2.56
C HIS A 420 39.22 -15.10 -2.84
N TRP A 421 39.41 -14.31 -1.78
CA TRP A 421 39.96 -12.96 -1.85
C TRP A 421 40.98 -12.72 -0.74
N HIS A 422 42.00 -11.92 -1.03
CA HIS A 422 42.70 -11.16 -0.01
C HIS A 422 42.12 -9.75 0.02
N LEU A 423 41.74 -9.26 1.19
CA LEU A 423 41.12 -7.96 1.38
C LEU A 423 42.02 -7.06 2.23
N VAL A 424 42.07 -5.76 1.92
CA VAL A 424 42.75 -4.76 2.75
C VAL A 424 42.03 -3.42 2.73
N GLY A 425 42.00 -2.75 3.87
CA GLY A 425 41.30 -1.49 4.09
C GLY A 425 40.83 -1.35 5.53
N PRO A 426 39.94 -0.40 5.83
CA PRO A 426 39.44 0.63 4.92
C PRO A 426 40.43 1.80 4.80
N PHE A 427 40.51 2.41 3.63
CA PHE A 427 41.28 3.63 3.33
C PHE A 427 40.33 4.83 3.26
N PRO A 428 40.67 6.01 3.82
CA PRO A 428 39.79 7.16 3.79
C PRO A 428 39.59 7.69 2.37
N VAL A 429 38.36 8.09 2.05
CA VAL A 429 37.99 8.78 0.81
C VAL A 429 37.34 10.12 1.17
N ASN A 430 38.01 11.22 0.85
CA ASN A 430 37.58 12.59 1.18
C ASN A 430 38.32 13.60 0.28
N ASP A 431 38.19 14.90 0.56
CA ASP A 431 38.80 15.96 -0.25
C ASP A 431 40.33 15.82 -0.37
N ASP A 432 41.01 15.34 0.68
CA ASP A 432 42.47 15.09 0.67
C ASP A 432 42.84 13.73 0.05
N ASN A 433 41.86 12.82 -0.05
CA ASN A 433 42.01 11.45 -0.50
C ASN A 433 40.92 11.14 -1.54
N PRO A 434 41.02 11.67 -2.77
CA PRO A 434 39.99 11.44 -3.77
C PRO A 434 39.82 9.95 -4.08
N TRP A 435 38.65 9.57 -4.57
CA TRP A 435 38.28 8.16 -4.81
C TRP A 435 39.27 7.39 -5.70
N ASP A 436 40.01 8.07 -6.58
CA ASP A 436 41.03 7.51 -7.47
C ASP A 436 42.46 7.63 -6.94
N LYS A 437 42.66 8.11 -5.70
CA LYS A 437 43.96 8.10 -5.02
C LYS A 437 44.53 6.68 -4.98
N SER A 438 45.75 6.52 -5.46
CA SER A 438 46.49 5.26 -5.35
C SER A 438 46.98 5.04 -3.92
N TRP A 439 46.84 3.80 -3.46
CA TRP A 439 47.36 3.28 -2.21
C TRP A 439 48.34 2.15 -2.49
N PHE A 440 49.11 1.71 -1.48
CA PHE A 440 50.13 0.67 -1.63
C PHE A 440 49.67 -0.61 -2.39
N PRO A 441 48.41 -1.09 -2.30
CA PRO A 441 47.97 -2.26 -3.06
C PRO A 441 48.06 -2.09 -4.59
N GLU A 442 48.00 -0.86 -5.10
CA GLU A 442 48.12 -0.57 -6.53
C GLU A 442 49.58 -0.61 -7.02
N GLU A 443 50.54 -0.42 -6.13
CA GLU A 443 51.96 -0.41 -6.47
C GLU A 443 52.55 -1.82 -6.46
N LYS A 444 52.32 -2.55 -5.37
CA LYS A 444 52.82 -3.91 -5.17
C LYS A 444 51.92 -4.68 -4.22
N ILE A 445 51.60 -5.92 -4.58
CA ILE A 445 50.93 -6.87 -3.69
C ILE A 445 51.98 -7.50 -2.77
N ASP A 446 51.91 -7.16 -1.49
CA ASP A 446 52.76 -7.69 -0.43
C ASP A 446 51.90 -8.03 0.79
N PHE A 447 51.65 -9.32 1.02
CA PHE A 447 50.70 -9.76 2.04
C PHE A 447 51.19 -9.56 3.47
N GLU A 448 52.50 -9.35 3.65
CA GLU A 448 53.12 -9.08 4.96
C GLU A 448 53.23 -7.57 5.25
N GLN A 449 52.90 -6.71 4.27
CA GLN A 449 52.95 -5.26 4.44
C GLN A 449 51.82 -4.80 5.37
N GLU A 450 52.22 -4.11 6.44
CA GLU A 450 51.34 -3.37 7.34
C GLU A 450 51.60 -1.87 7.13
N GLU A 451 50.54 -1.07 6.99
CA GLU A 451 50.65 0.39 6.87
C GLU A 451 49.74 1.12 7.85
N GLU A 452 50.23 2.24 8.38
CA GLU A 452 49.45 3.15 9.20
C GLU A 452 48.64 4.11 8.31
N VAL A 453 47.31 4.03 8.38
CA VAL A 453 46.38 4.83 7.59
C VAL A 453 45.45 5.59 8.53
N ALA A 454 45.69 6.90 8.70
CA ALA A 454 45.10 7.67 9.80
C ALA A 454 45.47 7.05 11.16
N ASP A 455 44.48 6.70 12.00
CA ASP A 455 44.73 6.15 13.35
C ASP A 455 44.62 4.62 13.41
N ARG A 456 44.97 3.90 12.33
CA ARG A 456 44.87 2.43 12.26
C ARG A 456 46.00 1.81 11.45
N THR A 457 46.37 0.59 11.82
CA THR A 457 47.16 -0.31 10.98
C THR A 457 46.24 -1.10 10.05
N VAL A 458 46.48 -1.04 8.74
CA VAL A 458 45.81 -1.89 7.73
C VAL A 458 46.76 -2.95 7.22
N ARG A 459 46.23 -4.15 6.98
CA ARG A 459 46.96 -5.30 6.41
C ARG A 459 46.03 -6.21 5.64
N TRP A 460 46.59 -7.04 4.77
CA TRP A 460 45.83 -8.03 4.01
C TRP A 460 45.24 -9.10 4.93
N LYS A 461 44.02 -9.54 4.61
CA LYS A 461 43.32 -10.64 5.27
C LYS A 461 42.67 -11.52 4.22
N GLU A 462 42.86 -12.82 4.34
CA GLU A 462 42.12 -13.79 3.53
C GLU A 462 40.64 -13.77 3.88
N PHE A 463 39.80 -13.94 2.85
CA PHE A 463 38.36 -13.99 2.96
C PHE A 463 37.76 -14.86 1.86
N ASP A 464 36.94 -15.82 2.28
CA ASP A 464 36.14 -16.65 1.39
C ASP A 464 34.66 -16.27 1.51
N THR A 465 34.01 -15.96 0.38
CA THR A 465 32.56 -15.80 0.34
C THR A 465 31.86 -17.10 -0.01
N GLU A 466 30.88 -17.47 0.81
CA GLU A 466 29.93 -18.55 0.53
C GLU A 466 28.61 -18.02 -0.07
N HIS A 467 28.55 -16.73 -0.43
CA HIS A 467 27.35 -16.15 -1.01
C HIS A 467 27.09 -16.76 -2.40
N PRO A 468 25.85 -17.17 -2.72
CA PRO A 468 25.47 -17.76 -4.00
C PRO A 468 26.04 -17.09 -5.24
N GLN A 469 26.07 -15.77 -5.22
CA GLN A 469 26.54 -14.92 -6.32
C GLN A 469 27.86 -14.21 -6.00
N GLY A 470 28.70 -14.78 -5.14
CA GLY A 470 30.02 -14.23 -4.81
C GLY A 470 30.01 -12.83 -4.20
N LYS A 471 28.91 -12.43 -3.54
CA LYS A 471 28.83 -11.16 -2.80
C LYS A 471 29.82 -11.22 -1.64
N VAL A 472 30.72 -10.24 -1.58
CA VAL A 472 31.56 -9.97 -0.42
C VAL A 472 30.95 -8.76 0.28
N ASN A 473 30.48 -8.96 1.51
CA ASN A 473 29.88 -7.89 2.31
C ASN A 473 30.96 -7.21 3.16
N LEU A 474 31.47 -6.09 2.66
CA LEU A 474 32.56 -5.34 3.27
C LEU A 474 32.13 -4.60 4.55
N ASP A 475 30.85 -4.28 4.72
CA ASP A 475 30.33 -3.67 5.95
C ASP A 475 30.59 -4.52 7.19
N THR A 476 30.55 -5.84 7.02
CA THR A 476 30.74 -6.79 8.12
C THR A 476 32.22 -6.99 8.45
N LEU A 477 33.12 -6.52 7.59
CA LEU A 477 34.55 -6.79 7.64
C LEU A 477 35.39 -5.57 8.04
N PHE A 478 34.89 -4.36 7.77
CA PHE A 478 35.63 -3.12 7.95
C PHE A 478 34.84 -2.09 8.76
N THR A 479 35.57 -1.25 9.49
CA THR A 479 35.02 -0.10 10.24
C THR A 479 36.06 1.01 10.23
N PRO A 480 35.74 2.27 9.89
CA PRO A 480 34.43 2.76 9.47
C PRO A 480 34.10 2.26 8.06
N LYS A 481 32.83 2.42 7.70
CA LYS A 481 32.29 1.92 6.44
C LYS A 481 31.85 3.02 5.48
N ASP A 482 31.69 4.26 5.93
CA ASP A 482 31.29 5.37 5.07
C ASP A 482 32.53 6.19 4.66
N ASN A 483 32.50 6.75 3.44
CA ASN A 483 33.60 7.58 2.89
C ASN A 483 34.95 6.87 2.95
N VAL A 484 34.98 5.60 2.52
CA VAL A 484 36.17 4.75 2.54
C VAL A 484 36.32 3.95 1.26
N ALA A 485 37.48 3.34 1.07
CA ALA A 485 37.73 2.33 0.05
C ALA A 485 38.38 1.07 0.64
N ALA A 486 38.22 -0.06 -0.02
CA ALA A 486 38.93 -1.30 0.27
C ALA A 486 39.44 -1.90 -1.03
N TYR A 487 40.54 -2.64 -0.94
CA TYR A 487 41.08 -3.41 -2.04
C TYR A 487 40.80 -4.89 -1.83
N ALA A 488 40.48 -5.55 -2.93
CA ALA A 488 40.28 -6.99 -3.01
C ALA A 488 41.19 -7.54 -4.11
N TYR A 489 42.01 -8.52 -3.74
CA TYR A 489 42.94 -9.19 -4.62
C TYR A 489 42.55 -10.66 -4.77
N ALA A 490 42.60 -11.17 -6.01
CA ALA A 490 42.40 -12.58 -6.30
C ALA A 490 43.31 -13.04 -7.42
N GLU A 491 43.65 -14.33 -7.39
CA GLU A 491 44.38 -15.00 -8.45
C GLU A 491 43.45 -15.92 -9.25
N ILE A 492 43.63 -15.90 -10.57
CA ILE A 492 42.83 -16.66 -11.53
C ILE A 492 43.80 -17.44 -12.41
N ASP A 493 43.93 -18.74 -12.17
CA ASP A 493 44.77 -19.61 -13.00
C ASP A 493 44.04 -20.01 -14.29
N ALA A 494 44.51 -19.56 -15.45
CA ALA A 494 43.87 -19.87 -16.71
C ALA A 494 44.70 -20.91 -17.49
N PRO A 495 44.12 -22.02 -17.98
CA PRO A 495 44.88 -23.06 -18.68
C PRO A 495 45.41 -22.62 -20.05
N ARG A 496 44.90 -21.51 -20.59
CA ARG A 496 45.30 -20.94 -21.88
C ARG A 496 44.86 -19.48 -21.98
N ASP A 497 45.49 -18.76 -22.91
CA ASP A 497 45.03 -17.44 -23.31
C ASP A 497 43.56 -17.48 -23.75
N ARG A 498 42.75 -16.59 -23.19
CA ARG A 498 41.34 -16.47 -23.57
C ARG A 498 40.76 -15.08 -23.29
N ASP A 499 39.89 -14.67 -24.19
CA ASP A 499 39.08 -13.48 -24.00
C ASP A 499 37.88 -13.80 -23.09
N VAL A 500 37.64 -12.94 -22.11
CA VAL A 500 36.59 -13.06 -21.09
C VAL A 500 35.91 -11.72 -20.86
N HIS A 501 34.75 -11.78 -20.22
CA HIS A 501 34.14 -10.63 -19.56
C HIS A 501 34.31 -10.80 -18.05
N LEU A 502 34.84 -9.77 -17.39
CA LEU A 502 34.68 -9.61 -15.95
C LEU A 502 33.37 -8.86 -15.73
N ARG A 503 32.44 -9.51 -15.04
CA ARG A 503 31.15 -8.95 -14.67
C ARG A 503 31.23 -8.50 -13.22
N VAL A 504 31.18 -7.19 -13.01
CA VAL A 504 31.48 -6.58 -11.71
C VAL A 504 30.21 -5.99 -11.13
N GLY A 505 29.90 -6.37 -9.89
CA GLY A 505 28.87 -5.72 -9.08
C GLY A 505 29.53 -4.95 -7.95
N SER A 506 29.05 -3.75 -7.64
CA SER A 506 29.54 -2.96 -6.51
C SER A 506 28.42 -2.16 -5.87
N ASP A 507 28.49 -2.03 -4.55
CA ASP A 507 27.87 -0.94 -3.82
C ASP A 507 28.83 0.26 -3.89
N ASP A 508 28.36 1.35 -4.48
CA ASP A 508 29.08 2.53 -4.92
C ASP A 508 30.19 2.27 -5.96
N GLY A 509 31.35 2.92 -5.82
CA GLY A 509 32.38 3.03 -6.85
C GLY A 509 33.27 1.79 -6.96
N VAL A 510 33.83 1.55 -8.15
CA VAL A 510 34.74 0.42 -8.38
C VAL A 510 35.84 0.74 -9.38
N ILE A 511 37.04 0.19 -9.16
CA ILE A 511 38.16 0.21 -10.11
C ILE A 511 38.73 -1.20 -10.21
N CYS A 512 39.02 -1.68 -11.41
CA CYS A 512 39.57 -3.02 -11.63
C CYS A 512 40.87 -2.98 -12.43
N TRP A 513 41.84 -3.79 -12.00
CA TRP A 513 43.10 -4.04 -12.70
C TRP A 513 43.29 -5.54 -12.89
N LEU A 514 43.77 -5.93 -14.07
CA LEU A 514 44.17 -7.30 -14.36
C LEU A 514 45.62 -7.30 -14.83
N ASN A 515 46.46 -8.10 -14.17
CA ASN A 515 47.90 -8.20 -14.44
C ASN A 515 48.58 -6.82 -14.47
N GLY A 516 48.22 -5.94 -13.52
CA GLY A 516 48.73 -4.58 -13.39
C GLY A 516 48.13 -3.56 -14.38
N LYS A 517 47.34 -3.99 -15.37
CA LYS A 517 46.66 -3.09 -16.31
C LYS A 517 45.28 -2.69 -15.77
N ARG A 518 45.05 -1.38 -15.58
CA ARG A 518 43.71 -0.84 -15.26
C ARG A 518 42.76 -1.12 -16.42
N LEU A 519 41.69 -1.86 -16.17
CA LEU A 519 40.69 -2.24 -17.17
C LEU A 519 39.38 -1.47 -17.02
N HIS A 520 39.03 -1.07 -15.79
CA HIS A 520 37.74 -0.46 -15.50
C HIS A 520 37.83 0.55 -14.37
N ALA A 521 36.99 1.57 -14.42
CA ALA A 521 36.79 2.53 -13.35
C ALA A 521 35.40 3.15 -13.48
N ASN A 522 34.63 3.11 -12.40
CA ASN A 522 33.30 3.68 -12.34
C ASN A 522 33.05 4.24 -10.95
N ASN A 523 32.96 5.56 -10.83
CA ASN A 523 32.61 6.23 -9.58
C ASN A 523 31.11 6.48 -9.57
N ALA A 524 30.35 5.52 -9.06
CA ALA A 524 28.89 5.56 -9.02
C ALA A 524 28.40 5.62 -7.57
N SER A 525 27.21 6.17 -7.36
CA SER A 525 26.45 5.98 -6.11
C SER A 525 25.30 5.00 -6.41
N ARG A 526 25.39 3.78 -5.90
CA ARG A 526 24.48 2.67 -6.26
C ARG A 526 24.54 1.53 -5.25
N GLY A 527 23.46 0.80 -5.06
CA GLY A 527 23.49 -0.47 -4.31
C GLY A 527 24.15 -1.60 -5.11
N TRP A 528 24.64 -2.62 -4.40
CA TRP A 528 25.17 -3.83 -5.04
C TRP A 528 24.09 -4.63 -5.79
N GLU A 529 24.36 -4.93 -7.05
CA GLU A 529 23.72 -6.02 -7.80
C GLU A 529 24.82 -6.83 -8.52
N PRO A 530 24.67 -8.16 -8.71
CA PRO A 530 25.63 -8.93 -9.48
C PRO A 530 25.66 -8.45 -10.94
N ASP A 531 26.84 -8.48 -11.55
CA ASP A 531 27.04 -8.26 -12.98
C ASP A 531 26.64 -6.87 -13.53
N GLN A 532 26.58 -5.81 -12.70
CA GLN A 532 26.21 -4.44 -13.12
C GLN A 532 27.11 -3.91 -14.26
N ASP A 533 28.42 -4.02 -14.10
CA ASP A 533 29.41 -3.58 -15.06
C ASP A 533 29.93 -4.78 -15.88
N THR A 534 30.26 -4.54 -17.16
CA THR A 534 30.88 -5.53 -18.05
C THR A 534 32.21 -5.01 -18.53
N VAL A 535 33.29 -5.72 -18.21
CA VAL A 535 34.65 -5.33 -18.54
C VAL A 535 35.25 -6.38 -19.46
N GLU A 536 35.61 -5.99 -20.68
CA GLU A 536 36.36 -6.86 -21.58
C GLU A 536 37.79 -7.07 -21.05
N ALA A 537 38.20 -8.34 -20.96
CA ALA A 537 39.51 -8.70 -20.46
C ALA A 537 40.09 -9.88 -21.24
N GLN A 538 41.41 -10.04 -21.17
CA GLN A 538 42.11 -11.20 -21.69
C GLN A 538 42.90 -11.84 -20.56
N LEU A 539 42.57 -13.09 -20.25
CA LEU A 539 43.38 -13.92 -19.37
C LEU A 539 44.53 -14.51 -20.18
N LYS A 540 45.71 -14.55 -19.58
CA LYS A 540 46.91 -15.23 -20.10
C LYS A 540 47.01 -16.62 -19.51
N ALA A 541 47.63 -17.56 -20.22
CA ALA A 541 47.94 -18.87 -19.67
C ALA A 541 48.74 -18.73 -18.35
N GLY A 542 48.35 -19.47 -17.32
CA GLY A 542 48.88 -19.38 -15.96
C GLY A 542 48.12 -18.41 -15.06
N VAL A 543 48.78 -17.99 -13.97
CA VAL A 543 48.18 -17.14 -12.93
C VAL A 543 47.97 -15.72 -13.42
N ASN A 544 46.71 -15.26 -13.39
CA ASN A 544 46.32 -13.88 -13.64
C ASN A 544 45.94 -13.21 -12.33
N ARG A 545 46.40 -11.98 -12.13
CA ARG A 545 46.25 -11.23 -10.89
C ARG A 545 45.18 -10.16 -11.05
N LEU A 546 44.06 -10.31 -10.36
CA LEU A 546 42.97 -9.34 -10.34
C LEU A 546 43.06 -8.52 -9.07
N LEU A 547 43.09 -7.19 -9.21
CA LEU A 547 42.93 -6.25 -8.12
C LEU A 547 41.66 -5.44 -8.36
N VAL A 548 40.85 -5.25 -7.32
CA VAL A 548 39.64 -4.45 -7.34
C VAL A 548 39.70 -3.46 -6.19
N LYS A 549 39.43 -2.19 -6.46
CA LYS A 549 39.19 -1.17 -5.44
C LYS A 549 37.69 -0.89 -5.39
N ILE A 550 37.10 -0.93 -4.21
CA ILE A 550 35.68 -0.66 -3.99
C ILE A 550 35.60 0.59 -3.12
N ILE A 551 34.90 1.61 -3.59
CA ILE A 551 34.72 2.90 -2.92
C ILE A 551 33.31 2.96 -2.35
N GLN A 552 33.17 3.46 -1.13
CA GLN A 552 31.90 3.63 -0.43
C GLN A 552 31.69 5.09 -0.03
N GLY A 553 30.53 5.65 -0.36
CA GLY A 553 30.07 6.96 0.08
C GLY A 553 29.28 6.87 1.39
N GLY A 554 28.31 5.97 1.47
CA GLY A 554 27.66 5.57 2.72
C GLY A 554 26.48 4.61 2.54
N GLY A 555 26.20 3.80 3.57
CA GLY A 555 25.09 2.83 3.54
C GLY A 555 25.53 1.38 3.67
N GLU A 556 25.12 0.54 2.70
CA GLU A 556 25.62 -0.82 2.52
C GLU A 556 26.90 -0.81 1.67
N TRP A 557 27.81 -1.76 1.87
CA TRP A 557 29.09 -1.83 1.15
C TRP A 557 29.44 -3.26 0.76
N SER A 558 29.46 -3.53 -0.54
CA SER A 558 29.65 -4.88 -1.06
C SER A 558 30.17 -4.89 -2.49
N PHE A 559 30.73 -6.03 -2.92
CA PHE A 559 31.09 -6.25 -4.31
C PHE A 559 31.03 -7.72 -4.70
N SER A 560 31.10 -7.99 -5.99
CA SER A 560 31.27 -9.34 -6.55
C SER A 560 31.92 -9.25 -7.92
N VAL A 561 32.74 -10.25 -8.29
CA VAL A 561 33.26 -10.39 -9.65
C VAL A 561 32.96 -11.78 -10.18
N ARG A 562 32.35 -11.84 -11.37
CA ARG A 562 32.14 -13.08 -12.13
C ARG A 562 32.92 -13.07 -13.43
N VAL A 563 33.57 -14.19 -13.73
CA VAL A 563 34.29 -14.43 -14.98
C VAL A 563 33.37 -15.18 -15.94
N ALA A 564 33.09 -14.58 -17.09
CA ALA A 564 32.26 -15.17 -18.13
C ALA A 564 32.97 -15.17 -19.48
N ASN A 565 32.55 -16.05 -20.40
CA ASN A 565 33.02 -16.01 -21.77
C ASN A 565 32.36 -14.84 -22.54
N ARG A 566 32.79 -14.60 -23.79
CA ARG A 566 32.19 -13.55 -24.66
C ARG A 566 30.68 -13.69 -24.92
N GLN A 567 30.11 -14.87 -24.71
CA GLN A 567 28.67 -15.13 -24.80
C GLN A 567 27.96 -14.93 -23.46
N ASN A 568 28.63 -14.35 -22.46
CA ASN A 568 28.17 -14.17 -21.09
C ASN A 568 27.77 -15.48 -20.38
N ARG A 569 28.35 -16.62 -20.79
CA ARG A 569 28.23 -17.87 -20.05
C ARG A 569 29.30 -17.94 -18.96
N PRO A 570 28.97 -18.40 -17.75
CA PRO A 570 29.93 -18.52 -16.66
C PRO A 570 31.09 -19.43 -17.05
N ILE A 571 32.27 -19.12 -16.52
CA ILE A 571 33.46 -19.95 -16.65
C ILE A 571 33.69 -20.62 -15.30
N ASP A 572 33.74 -21.95 -15.27
CA ASP A 572 34.00 -22.72 -14.04
C ASP A 572 35.42 -22.44 -13.53
N LEU A 573 35.52 -21.70 -12.42
CA LEU A 573 36.78 -21.35 -11.77
C LEU A 573 37.29 -22.45 -10.82
N THR A 574 36.50 -23.50 -10.54
CA THR A 574 36.94 -24.60 -9.66
C THR A 574 37.86 -25.59 -10.38
N ARG A 575 37.74 -25.70 -11.71
CA ARG A 575 38.59 -26.55 -12.55
C ARG A 575 39.96 -25.93 -12.86
N TRP A 576 40.16 -24.70 -12.39
CA TRP A 576 41.32 -23.89 -12.72
C TRP A 576 42.41 -24.01 -11.66
N SER A 577 42.10 -24.57 -10.50
CA SER A 577 43.02 -24.80 -9.38
C SER A 577 43.66 -26.20 -9.34
N GLU A 578 43.60 -27.01 -10.41
CA GLU A 578 44.17 -28.38 -10.43
C GLU A 578 45.66 -28.45 -10.84
N GLY A 579 46.42 -27.35 -10.71
CA GLY A 579 47.89 -27.33 -10.82
C GLY A 579 48.56 -27.32 -9.43
N PRO A 580 49.76 -27.93 -9.25
CA PRO A 580 50.38 -28.00 -7.94
C PRO A 580 50.71 -26.61 -7.40
N ARG A 581 50.23 -26.34 -6.18
CA ARG A 581 50.51 -25.14 -5.37
C ARG A 581 51.99 -24.98 -5.07
#